data_AF-A0A059WYI4-F1
#
_entry.id   AF-A0A059WYI4-F1
#
_cell.length_a   1.000
_cell.length_b   1.000
_cell.length_c   1.000
_cell.angle_alpha   90.00
_cell.angle_beta   90.00
_cell.angle_gamma   90.00
#
_symmetry.space_group_name_H-M   'P 1'
#
loop_
_entity.id
_entity.type
_entity.pdbx_description
1 polymer ?
#
loop_
_entity_poly.entity_id
_entity_poly.type
_entity_poly.pdbx_seq_one_letter_code
_entity_poly.pdbx_strand_id
1 'polypeptide(L)'
;MNSWDWSELAFGSKKPVNSLKATFIAAPRELSATRFTQLVKEYLPKGNILLGFAKEEYVLGFEEQPQFRMLKAETVQSIIDKVNNSPSKYKIATLAYAQRDLLHVIKGLSIREVGAGEWLLEILAPHTSAILRVSTAWHTVQTCLALCRRSRSQKICHAN
;
A
#
# COMPACT_ATOMS: atom_id res chain seq x y z
N MET A 1 19.61 7.76 9.79
CA MET A 1 18.51 7.11 9.06
C MET A 1 17.38 6.86 10.04
N ASN A 2 16.15 7.29 9.75
CA ASN A 2 15.03 7.14 10.68
C ASN A 2 14.39 5.77 10.51
N SER A 3 14.88 4.80 11.27
CA SER A 3 14.32 3.45 11.38
C SER A 3 13.69 3.29 12.74
N TRP A 4 12.47 2.78 12.80
CA TRP A 4 11.71 2.56 14.03
C TRP A 4 11.23 1.12 14.14
N ASP A 5 11.04 0.65 15.38
CA ASP A 5 10.33 -0.60 15.68
C ASP A 5 8.95 -0.30 16.28
N TRP A 6 7.92 -0.97 15.78
CA TRP A 6 6.57 -0.87 16.32
C TRP A 6 6.49 -1.25 17.79
N SER A 7 7.25 -2.25 18.26
CA SER A 7 7.18 -2.60 19.70
C SER A 7 7.61 -1.43 20.58
N GLU A 8 8.63 -0.68 20.17
CA GLU A 8 9.10 0.49 20.91
C GLU A 8 8.10 1.66 20.82
N LEU A 9 7.52 1.88 19.64
CA LEU A 9 6.53 2.93 19.42
C LEU A 9 5.17 2.64 20.08
N ALA A 10 4.79 1.37 20.20
CA ALA A 10 3.52 0.96 20.78
C ALA A 10 3.46 1.27 22.28
N PHE A 11 4.58 1.07 22.98
CA PHE A 11 4.71 1.33 24.41
C PHE A 11 5.35 2.70 24.72
N GLY A 12 5.97 3.34 23.74
CA GLY A 12 6.57 4.67 23.83
C GLY A 12 5.71 5.81 23.27
N SER A 13 6.31 6.99 23.10
CA SER A 13 5.64 8.15 22.53
C SER A 13 5.58 8.09 21.01
N LYS A 14 4.36 8.01 20.44
CA LYS A 14 4.09 7.95 18.98
C LYS A 14 4.19 9.30 18.25
N LYS A 15 4.49 10.38 18.97
CA LYS A 15 4.55 11.77 18.44
C LYS A 15 5.41 11.94 17.17
N PRO A 16 6.65 11.40 17.07
CA PRO A 16 7.52 11.67 15.92
C PRO A 16 7.04 11.01 14.62
N VAL A 17 6.31 9.90 14.72
CA VAL A 17 5.78 9.20 13.54
C VAL A 17 4.51 9.88 13.01
N ASN A 18 3.60 10.27 13.91
CA ASN A 18 2.36 10.94 13.52
C ASN A 18 2.60 12.35 12.95
N SER A 19 3.68 13.03 13.36
CA SER A 19 4.05 14.34 12.79
C SER A 19 4.47 14.28 11.33
N LEU A 20 4.90 13.12 10.82
CA LEU A 20 5.37 12.97 9.44
C LEU A 20 4.24 13.01 8.41
N LYS A 21 2.99 12.77 8.82
CA LYS A 21 1.79 12.68 7.95
C LYS A 21 2.06 11.83 6.69
N ALA A 22 2.74 10.69 6.87
CA ALA A 22 3.22 9.85 5.79
C ALA A 22 2.13 8.94 5.20
N THR A 23 2.34 8.53 3.96
CA THR A 23 1.64 7.40 3.33
C THR A 23 2.31 6.11 3.79
N PHE A 24 1.54 5.19 4.37
CA PHE A 24 2.08 3.93 4.84
C PHE A 24 2.02 2.90 3.72
N ILE A 25 3.19 2.38 3.36
CA ILE A 25 3.32 1.25 2.47
C ILE A 25 3.65 0.07 3.38
N ALA A 26 2.63 -0.73 3.72
CA ALA A 26 2.89 -2.01 4.36
C ALA A 26 3.69 -2.84 3.37
N ALA A 27 4.93 -3.23 3.68
CA ALA A 27 5.72 -3.99 2.72
C ALA A 27 4.94 -5.26 2.37
N PRO A 28 4.48 -5.37 1.12
CA PRO A 28 3.86 -6.60 0.68
C PRO A 28 4.97 -7.66 0.59
N ARG A 29 4.56 -8.88 0.21
CA ARG A 29 5.46 -9.96 -0.22
C ARG A 29 6.60 -9.42 -1.09
N GLU A 30 7.68 -10.17 -1.16
CA GLU A 30 8.92 -9.82 -1.87
C GLU A 30 8.66 -9.02 -3.16
N LEU A 31 9.18 -7.80 -3.19
CA LEU A 31 9.06 -6.90 -4.32
C LEU A 31 10.41 -6.78 -5.01
N SER A 32 10.39 -6.79 -6.34
CA SER A 32 11.57 -6.41 -7.11
C SER A 32 11.91 -4.94 -6.89
N ALA A 33 13.20 -4.62 -6.93
CA ALA A 33 13.72 -3.26 -6.82
C ALA A 33 13.07 -2.30 -7.85
N THR A 34 12.77 -2.81 -9.05
CA THR A 34 12.09 -2.06 -10.12
C THR A 34 10.67 -1.67 -9.72
N ARG A 35 9.90 -2.63 -9.15
CA ARG A 35 8.53 -2.35 -8.71
C ARG A 35 8.52 -1.39 -7.53
N PHE A 36 9.45 -1.55 -6.60
CA PHE A 36 9.61 -0.61 -5.49
C PHE A 36 9.93 0.81 -5.99
N THR A 37 10.80 0.95 -6.99
CA THR A 37 11.12 2.25 -7.60
C THR A 37 9.88 2.91 -8.21
N GLN A 38 8.99 2.14 -8.84
CA GLN A 38 7.72 2.68 -9.37
C GLN A 38 6.82 3.21 -8.26
N LEU A 39 6.66 2.45 -7.17
CA LEU A 39 5.88 2.88 -6.01
C LEU A 39 6.45 4.16 -5.39
N VAL A 40 7.77 4.23 -5.23
CA VAL A 40 8.42 5.44 -4.73
C VAL A 40 8.13 6.61 -5.66
N LYS A 41 8.27 6.49 -6.98
CA LYS A 41 7.97 7.58 -7.92
C LYS A 41 6.51 8.04 -7.86
N GLU A 42 5.58 7.12 -7.61
CA GLU A 42 4.15 7.43 -7.54
C GLU A 42 3.76 8.15 -6.23
N TYR A 43 4.29 7.71 -5.10
CA TYR A 43 3.87 8.20 -3.77
C TYR A 43 4.78 9.29 -3.19
N LEU A 44 6.06 9.34 -3.57
CA LEU A 44 7.01 10.33 -3.08
C LEU A 44 6.58 11.79 -3.35
N PRO A 45 6.00 12.18 -4.52
CA PRO A 45 5.55 13.55 -4.71
C PRO A 45 4.31 13.91 -3.86
N LYS A 46 3.56 12.91 -3.37
CA LYS A 46 2.34 13.11 -2.58
C LYS A 46 2.63 13.33 -1.09
N GLY A 47 3.76 12.81 -0.58
CA GLY A 47 4.15 12.97 0.82
C GLY A 47 5.30 12.08 1.25
N ASN A 48 5.64 12.15 2.54
CA ASN A 48 6.60 11.22 3.14
C ASN A 48 6.08 9.78 3.03
N ILE A 49 6.99 8.83 2.85
CA ILE A 49 6.65 7.41 2.78
C ILE A 49 7.11 6.76 4.08
N LEU A 50 6.20 6.03 4.72
CA LEU A 50 6.54 5.13 5.82
C LEU A 50 6.46 3.70 5.29
N LEU A 51 7.63 3.08 5.10
CA LEU A 51 7.74 1.71 4.61
C LEU A 51 7.76 0.76 5.81
N GLY A 52 6.77 -0.12 5.91
CA GLY A 52 6.69 -1.08 6.99
C GLY A 52 7.37 -2.40 6.62
N PHE A 53 8.33 -2.91 7.39
CA PHE A 53 8.90 -4.25 7.22
C PHE A 53 8.31 -5.22 8.24
N ALA A 54 7.86 -6.40 7.78
CA ALA A 54 7.53 -7.49 8.68
C ALA A 54 8.81 -8.07 9.30
N LYS A 55 8.74 -8.48 10.57
CA LYS A 55 9.84 -9.17 11.26
C LYS A 55 9.97 -10.62 10.80
N GLU A 56 8.88 -11.20 10.35
CA GLU A 56 8.77 -12.58 9.89
C GLU A 56 9.26 -12.71 8.44
N GLU A 57 9.94 -13.82 8.12
CA GLU A 57 10.48 -14.06 6.78
C GLU A 57 9.41 -14.45 5.75
N TYR A 58 8.31 -15.04 6.20
CA TYR A 58 7.20 -15.52 5.37
C TYR A 58 5.87 -15.00 5.90
N VAL A 59 4.84 -14.99 5.06
CA VAL A 59 3.46 -14.73 5.50
C VAL A 59 3.04 -15.83 6.48
N LEU A 60 2.41 -15.43 7.59
CA LEU A 60 1.87 -16.34 8.59
C LEU A 60 0.91 -17.36 7.95
N GLY A 61 1.14 -18.66 8.17
CA GLY A 61 0.37 -19.75 7.58
C GLY A 61 0.81 -20.19 6.19
N PHE A 62 1.85 -19.57 5.63
CA PHE A 62 2.49 -19.96 4.36
C PHE A 62 4.01 -20.08 4.53
N GLU A 63 4.43 -20.73 5.61
CA GLU A 63 5.84 -20.94 5.94
C GLU A 63 6.54 -21.75 4.84
N GLU A 64 7.83 -21.44 4.61
CA GLU A 64 8.73 -22.12 3.66
C GLU A 64 8.36 -22.02 2.17
N GLN A 65 7.29 -21.32 1.82
CA GLN A 65 6.91 -21.10 0.43
C GLN A 65 7.56 -19.82 -0.12
N PRO A 66 8.46 -19.91 -1.12
CA PRO A 66 9.23 -18.75 -1.61
C PRO A 66 8.35 -17.60 -2.14
N GLN A 67 7.21 -17.93 -2.74
CA GLN A 67 6.24 -16.93 -3.24
C GLN A 67 5.59 -16.07 -2.13
N PHE A 68 5.64 -16.53 -0.88
CA PHE A 68 5.11 -15.84 0.29
C PHE A 68 6.20 -15.24 1.16
N ARG A 69 7.43 -15.16 0.64
CA ARG A 69 8.54 -14.49 1.31
C ARG A 69 8.23 -13.00 1.47
N MET A 70 8.57 -12.45 2.62
CA MET A 70 8.43 -11.03 2.92
C MET A 70 9.60 -10.23 2.35
N LEU A 71 9.35 -8.96 2.04
CA LEU A 71 10.39 -8.05 1.55
C LEU A 71 11.50 -7.87 2.60
N LYS A 72 12.74 -8.16 2.21
CA LYS A 72 13.92 -7.88 3.02
C LYS A 72 14.38 -6.44 2.82
N ALA A 73 14.80 -5.80 3.92
CA ALA A 73 15.29 -4.42 3.89
C ALA A 73 16.49 -4.25 2.93
N GLU A 74 17.38 -5.24 2.91
CA GLU A 74 18.59 -5.27 2.07
C GLU A 74 18.29 -5.03 0.58
N THR A 75 17.20 -5.60 0.07
CA THR A 75 16.81 -5.51 -1.34
C THR A 75 16.48 -4.09 -1.79
N VAL A 76 15.95 -3.27 -0.88
CA VAL A 76 15.47 -1.91 -1.16
C VAL A 76 16.30 -0.82 -0.51
N GLN A 77 17.26 -1.19 0.34
CA GLN A 77 18.10 -0.26 1.10
C GLN A 77 18.80 0.75 0.19
N SER A 78 19.38 0.28 -0.91
CA SER A 78 20.03 1.14 -1.91
C SER A 78 19.12 2.20 -2.52
N ILE A 79 17.81 1.93 -2.63
CA ILE A 79 16.81 2.86 -3.15
C ILE A 79 16.42 3.86 -2.05
N ILE A 80 16.23 3.37 -0.83
CA ILE A 80 15.94 4.21 0.34
C ILE A 80 17.05 5.25 0.53
N ASP A 81 18.31 4.82 0.46
CA ASP A 81 19.47 5.70 0.61
C ASP A 81 19.54 6.75 -0.49
N LYS A 82 19.30 6.37 -1.75
CA LYS A 82 19.24 7.32 -2.87
C LYS A 82 18.18 8.40 -2.65
N VAL A 83 16.99 8.02 -2.22
CA VAL A 83 15.89 8.97 -1.98
C VAL A 83 16.18 9.86 -0.78
N ASN A 84 16.72 9.29 0.29
CA ASN A 84 17.02 10.03 1.50
C ASN A 84 18.21 11.00 1.34
N ASN A 85 19.20 10.66 0.51
CA ASN A 85 20.32 11.53 0.18
C ASN A 85 19.99 12.57 -0.91
N SER A 86 18.91 12.38 -1.68
CA SER A 86 18.47 13.37 -2.67
C SER A 86 17.97 14.67 -2.01
N PRO A 87 17.95 15.81 -2.71
CA PRO A 87 17.37 17.05 -2.18
C PRO A 87 15.83 17.04 -2.14
N SER A 88 15.18 15.88 -2.33
CA SER A 88 13.72 15.74 -2.25
C SER A 88 13.18 16.27 -0.92
N LYS A 89 12.09 17.04 -1.00
CA LYS A 89 11.31 17.52 0.16
C LYS A 89 10.77 16.36 1.01
N TYR A 90 10.37 15.27 0.35
CA TYR A 90 9.80 14.10 1.00
C TYR A 90 10.82 12.97 1.09
N LYS A 91 10.76 12.22 2.19
CA LYS A 91 11.72 11.18 2.56
C LYS A 91 11.03 9.85 2.81
N ILE A 92 11.84 8.79 2.85
CA ILE A 92 11.38 7.44 3.19
C ILE A 92 11.90 7.11 4.58
N ALA A 93 10.98 6.72 5.46
CA ALA A 93 11.30 6.19 6.77
C ALA A 93 10.82 4.74 6.89
N THR A 94 11.45 3.98 7.77
CA THR A 94 11.22 2.53 7.89
C THR A 94 10.62 2.18 9.24
N LEU A 95 9.66 1.24 9.25
CA LEU A 95 9.00 0.76 10.46
C LEU A 95 9.00 -0.77 10.48
N ALA A 96 9.71 -1.40 11.42
CA ALA A 96 9.59 -2.84 11.63
C ALA A 96 8.34 -3.16 12.45
N TYR A 97 7.60 -4.21 12.09
CA TYR A 97 6.41 -4.66 12.82
C TYR A 97 6.23 -6.18 12.71
N ALA A 98 5.52 -6.79 13.67
CA ALA A 98 5.10 -8.19 13.55
C ALA A 98 3.80 -8.26 12.75
N GLN A 99 3.61 -9.26 11.89
CA GLN A 99 2.44 -9.35 11.00
C GLN A 99 1.10 -9.28 11.76
N ARG A 100 1.02 -9.92 12.93
CA ARG A 100 -0.17 -9.88 13.81
C ARG A 100 -0.52 -8.46 14.30
N ASP A 101 0.48 -7.58 14.41
CA ASP A 101 0.32 -6.22 14.90
C ASP A 101 -0.06 -5.25 13.78
N LEU A 102 -0.09 -5.67 12.51
CA LEU A 102 -0.36 -4.81 11.36
C LEU A 102 -1.67 -4.00 11.51
N LEU A 103 -2.73 -4.65 11.99
CA LEU A 103 -4.01 -3.97 12.24
C LEU A 103 -3.86 -2.86 13.29
N HIS A 104 -3.03 -3.09 14.31
CA HIS A 104 -2.78 -2.15 15.39
C HIS A 104 -1.86 -1.01 14.94
N VAL A 105 -0.89 -1.30 14.07
CA VAL A 105 -0.05 -0.31 13.39
C VAL A 105 -0.91 0.65 12.58
N ILE A 106 -1.79 0.12 11.72
CA ILE A 106 -2.65 0.91 10.84
C ILE A 106 -3.61 1.80 11.66
N LYS A 107 -4.23 1.25 12.71
CA LYS A 107 -5.15 2.00 13.58
C LYS A 107 -4.44 3.00 14.49
N GLY A 108 -3.24 2.67 14.95
CA GLY A 108 -2.49 3.46 15.93
C GLY A 108 -1.70 4.62 15.32
N LEU A 109 -1.48 4.60 14.00
CA LEU A 109 -0.82 5.67 13.26
C LEU A 109 -1.87 6.49 12.51
N SER A 110 -1.70 7.82 12.50
CA SER A 110 -2.55 8.73 11.71
C SER A 110 -2.13 8.71 10.24
N ILE A 111 -2.32 7.56 9.58
CA ILE A 111 -1.93 7.31 8.20
C ILE A 111 -2.95 7.96 7.25
N ARG A 112 -2.46 8.68 6.23
CA ARG A 112 -3.33 9.30 5.22
C ARG A 112 -3.89 8.28 4.24
N GLU A 113 -3.07 7.32 3.86
CA GLU A 113 -3.38 6.32 2.84
C GLU A 113 -2.50 5.09 3.09
N VAL A 114 -3.11 3.90 2.97
CA VAL A 114 -2.40 2.62 3.02
C VAL A 114 -2.28 2.12 1.59
N GLY A 115 -1.06 2.07 1.07
CA GLY A 115 -0.81 1.65 -0.30
C GLY A 115 0.08 0.42 -0.34
N ALA A 116 -0.49 -0.78 -0.49
CA ALA A 116 0.24 -1.96 -0.97
C ALA A 116 -0.69 -3.16 -1.23
N GLY A 117 -0.88 -3.52 -2.51
CA GLY A 117 -1.33 -4.85 -2.95
C GLY A 117 -2.79 -5.21 -2.63
N GLU A 118 -3.48 -5.73 -3.64
CA GLU A 118 -4.87 -6.23 -3.62
C GLU A 118 -5.20 -7.18 -2.43
N TRP A 119 -4.19 -7.76 -1.76
CA TRP A 119 -4.29 -8.66 -0.62
C TRP A 119 -4.54 -8.00 0.75
N LEU A 120 -4.19 -6.71 0.93
CA LEU A 120 -4.48 -6.00 2.18
C LEU A 120 -6.00 -5.90 2.44
N LEU A 121 -6.78 -5.91 1.36
CA LEU A 121 -8.24 -5.95 1.41
C LEU A 121 -8.76 -7.29 1.93
N GLU A 122 -8.08 -8.41 1.65
CA GLU A 122 -8.55 -9.75 2.04
C GLU A 122 -8.33 -10.02 3.54
N ILE A 123 -7.23 -9.51 4.12
CA ILE A 123 -6.96 -9.62 5.56
C ILE A 123 -7.77 -8.60 6.38
N LEU A 124 -8.11 -7.43 5.81
CA LEU A 124 -8.89 -6.38 6.49
C LEU A 124 -10.41 -6.45 6.22
N ALA A 125 -10.87 -7.30 5.30
CA ALA A 125 -12.26 -7.40 4.85
C ALA A 125 -13.32 -7.56 5.96
N PRO A 126 -13.10 -8.23 7.11
CA PRO A 126 -14.16 -8.31 8.11
C PRO A 126 -14.31 -7.04 8.98
N HIS A 127 -13.42 -6.04 8.92
CA HIS A 127 -13.40 -4.97 9.93
C HIS A 127 -13.14 -3.52 9.49
N THR A 128 -13.04 -3.20 8.20
CA THR A 128 -12.79 -1.80 7.76
C THR A 128 -13.74 -1.31 6.69
N SER A 129 -14.96 -0.93 7.09
CA SER A 129 -15.90 -0.16 6.26
C SER A 129 -15.60 1.35 6.21
N ALA A 130 -14.53 1.84 6.86
CA ALA A 130 -14.33 3.27 7.08
C ALA A 130 -13.05 3.91 6.48
N ILE A 131 -12.13 3.16 5.87
CA ILE A 131 -10.84 3.72 5.38
C ILE A 131 -10.56 3.32 3.92
N LEU A 132 -11.58 3.38 3.07
CA LEU A 132 -11.44 3.20 1.62
C LEU A 132 -12.13 4.36 0.89
N ARG A 133 -11.45 5.50 0.83
CA ARG A 133 -11.53 6.38 -0.34
C ARG A 133 -10.33 6.06 -1.24
N VAL A 134 -10.24 4.80 -1.67
CA VAL A 134 -9.49 4.49 -2.87
C VAL A 134 -10.38 4.89 -4.04
N SER A 135 -9.82 5.79 -4.84
CA SER A 135 -10.23 6.13 -6.21
C SER A 135 -10.82 4.93 -6.95
N THR A 136 -12.15 4.78 -6.90
CA THR A 136 -12.89 3.95 -7.85
C THR A 136 -13.04 4.74 -9.15
N ALA A 137 -11.93 4.99 -9.85
CA ALA A 137 -11.93 5.16 -11.30
C ALA A 137 -11.92 3.77 -11.97
N TRP A 138 -12.88 2.94 -11.56
CA TRP A 138 -13.30 1.70 -12.21
C TRP A 138 -14.83 1.76 -12.27
N HIS A 139 -15.35 2.76 -12.99
CA HIS A 139 -16.75 2.89 -13.36
C HIS A 139 -16.85 3.24 -14.85
N THR A 140 -16.26 2.39 -15.70
CA THR A 140 -16.52 2.48 -17.15
C THR A 140 -16.59 1.12 -17.84
N VAL A 141 -16.98 0.05 -17.15
CA VAL A 141 -17.25 -1.25 -17.83
C VAL A 141 -18.54 -1.94 -17.38
N GLN A 142 -19.11 -1.64 -16.21
CA GLN A 142 -20.29 -2.37 -15.71
C GLN A 142 -21.67 -1.70 -15.90
N THR A 143 -21.76 -0.56 -16.58
CA THR A 143 -23.05 0.09 -16.88
C THR A 143 -23.40 0.12 -18.38
N CYS A 144 -22.56 -0.42 -19.27
CA CYS A 144 -22.85 -0.43 -20.71
C CYS A 144 -23.63 -1.67 -21.19
N LEU A 145 -23.71 -2.75 -20.38
CA LEU A 145 -24.41 -3.99 -20.75
C LEU A 145 -25.86 -4.08 -20.23
N ALA A 146 -26.31 -3.12 -19.41
CA ALA A 146 -27.68 -3.07 -18.90
C ALA A 146 -28.62 -2.17 -19.73
N LEU A 147 -28.11 -1.42 -20.72
CA LEU A 147 -28.90 -0.52 -21.57
C LEU A 147 -29.15 -1.01 -23.00
N CYS A 148 -28.55 -2.14 -23.42
CA CYS A 148 -28.77 -2.71 -24.76
C CYS A 148 -29.81 -3.84 -24.79
N ARG A 149 -30.74 -3.89 -23.82
CA ARG A 149 -31.86 -4.85 -23.79
C ARG A 149 -33.25 -4.21 -23.81
N ARG A 150 -33.37 -2.90 -24.02
CA ARG A 150 -34.65 -2.18 -24.20
C ARG A 150 -34.52 -1.04 -25.21
N SER A 151 -34.24 -1.39 -26.47
CA SER A 151 -34.64 -0.57 -27.62
C SER A 151 -34.81 -1.45 -28.85
N ARG A 152 -35.84 -2.31 -28.82
CA ARG A 152 -36.51 -2.70 -30.06
C ARG A 152 -37.38 -1.50 -30.45
N SER A 153 -36.92 -0.69 -31.38
CA SER A 153 -37.84 -0.06 -32.31
C SER A 153 -37.12 0.15 -33.64
N GLN A 154 -37.55 -0.64 -34.60
CA GLN A 154 -37.33 -0.53 -36.04
C GLN A 154 -37.06 0.91 -36.50
N LYS A 155 -36.01 1.10 -37.29
CA LYS A 155 -36.06 1.87 -38.55
C LYS A 155 -34.76 1.68 -39.36
N ILE A 156 -34.93 0.89 -40.42
CA ILE A 156 -34.45 1.15 -41.79
C ILE A 156 -32.93 1.24 -41.98
N CYS A 157 -32.35 0.12 -42.41
CA CYS A 157 -31.21 0.12 -43.31
C CYS A 157 -31.68 0.61 -44.68
N HIS A 158 -31.09 1.70 -45.22
CA HIS A 158 -30.91 1.97 -46.65
C HIS A 158 -30.24 3.34 -46.84
N ALA A 159 -29.06 3.35 -47.47
CA ALA A 159 -28.51 4.41 -48.34
C ALA A 159 -27.13 3.90 -48.78
N ASN A 160 -27.07 3.28 -49.97
CA ASN A 160 -26.58 3.86 -51.23
C ASN A 160 -25.06 3.86 -51.32
#